data_AF-A0A9W7B898-F1
#
_entry.id   AF-A0A9W7B898-F1
#
_cell.length_a   1.000
_cell.length_b   1.000
_cell.length_c   1.000
_cell.angle_alpha   90.00
_cell.angle_beta   90.00
_cell.angle_gamma   90.00
#
_symmetry.space_group_name_H-M   'P 1'
#
loop_
_entity.id
_entity.type
_entity.pdbx_description
1 polymer ?
#
loop_
_entity_poly.entity_id
_entity_poly.type
_entity_poly.pdbx_seq_one_letter_code
_entity_poly.pdbx_strand_id
1 'polypeptide(L)'
;MGGFISTTKDFPTTDNGSPKVHVVSKRRLSGRPAYGAFSAGVNTMNKMRTRSDFCLLKIFETGVVVTAFGLWARDEGASDAAKYLNFIRAVNDLKDDLLKNSYGAKEKRHKLMEVFTKYISYKEENERSANETTSGRANCSRIKMDSATMETITLGFESRAADENIFDLAYEKCYQVLKFDYMPRFLISDTFVKLEDGTRSRRGSSTKVVDMGAILNEALAVSSLLTYLKGKGDTNMISYTKLWVQISAYITSLSRDTKPYELEAKAGVIKMEIKKLVDEGVLRLPKGLEDPIRHKLGSSVAEAVQVSRDLMNYLADNLHTKIQKGFLKSKEFEAFVETAPPDFHLDSTIMHLATFKDDRQLQETKDDYLEELTASTDFSFVFRESLLSAYYRRYLRLTFCEENYFFAQEVRDLQNGEHNRLRAWMTATKSTPRVVEEDKKETNSDSDDLIERCIAIYDNYIVDGRKYEVNIPSTVKLAIGEKVKAGEFHKGMFHEAEVEMCRVLEFDSFDRFKKHYIYDHFKRAFFVKFSQRNFVVGDTVKGEVERFSSHRASSGKNLLG
;
A
#
# COMPACT_ATOMS: atom_id res chain seq x y z
N MET A 1 14.44 -10.77 -61.73
CA MET A 1 13.11 -11.35 -61.41
C MET A 1 13.28 -12.33 -60.25
N GLY A 2 12.60 -12.02 -59.15
CA GLY A 2 12.23 -12.83 -57.98
C GLY A 2 13.10 -14.00 -57.51
N GLY A 3 13.97 -13.75 -56.52
CA GLY A 3 14.44 -14.76 -55.56
C GLY A 3 13.85 -14.48 -54.19
N PHE A 4 13.09 -15.43 -53.64
CA PHE A 4 12.47 -15.33 -52.32
C PHE A 4 13.41 -15.86 -51.23
N ILE A 5 13.66 -15.03 -50.23
CA ILE A 5 14.39 -15.35 -49.00
C ILE A 5 13.38 -15.82 -47.95
N SER A 6 13.52 -17.06 -47.49
CA SER A 6 12.85 -17.60 -46.30
C SER A 6 13.80 -17.48 -45.10
N THR A 7 13.36 -16.82 -44.03
CA THR A 7 14.11 -16.73 -42.78
C THR A 7 13.42 -17.58 -41.71
N THR A 8 14.00 -18.74 -41.42
CA THR A 8 13.71 -19.54 -40.23
C THR A 8 14.41 -18.90 -39.03
N LYS A 9 13.64 -18.56 -37.98
CA LYS A 9 14.17 -18.18 -36.67
C LYS A 9 14.11 -19.39 -35.75
N ASP A 10 15.30 -19.81 -35.30
CA ASP A 10 15.51 -20.82 -34.28
C ASP A 10 15.01 -20.36 -32.90
N PHE A 11 14.30 -21.25 -32.21
CA PHE A 11 13.95 -21.11 -30.79
C PHE A 11 15.02 -21.80 -29.93
N PRO A 12 15.46 -21.21 -28.80
CA PRO A 12 16.40 -21.88 -27.91
C PRO A 12 15.69 -22.95 -27.07
N THR A 13 16.32 -24.12 -27.03
CA THR A 13 16.00 -25.29 -26.21
C THR A 13 16.07 -24.96 -24.72
N THR A 14 15.06 -25.40 -23.96
CA THR A 14 15.08 -25.38 -22.49
C THR A 14 15.62 -26.72 -21.99
N ASP A 15 16.67 -26.64 -21.17
CA ASP A 15 17.39 -27.76 -20.60
C ASP A 15 16.63 -28.32 -19.39
N ASN A 16 16.35 -29.63 -19.41
CA ASN A 16 15.59 -30.35 -18.39
C ASN A 16 16.48 -30.70 -17.19
N GLY A 17 16.31 -30.00 -16.07
CA GLY A 17 16.96 -30.31 -14.79
C GLY A 17 15.96 -30.70 -13.70
N SER A 18 15.96 -31.97 -13.31
CA SER A 18 15.22 -32.53 -12.17
C SER A 18 15.70 -31.97 -10.82
N PRO A 19 14.85 -31.95 -9.77
CA PRO A 19 15.21 -31.41 -8.46
C PRO A 19 16.19 -32.34 -7.73
N LYS A 20 17.45 -31.90 -7.57
CA LYS A 20 18.44 -32.54 -6.70
C LYS A 20 18.22 -32.10 -5.25
N VAL A 21 17.84 -33.06 -4.40
CA VAL A 21 17.91 -32.92 -2.93
C VAL A 21 19.39 -32.98 -2.53
N HIS A 22 19.97 -31.84 -2.16
CA HIS A 22 21.31 -31.80 -1.58
C HIS A 22 21.23 -31.98 -0.06
N VAL A 23 21.53 -33.19 0.39
CA VAL A 23 21.94 -33.45 1.78
C VAL A 23 23.36 -32.90 1.93
N VAL A 24 23.53 -31.86 2.75
CA VAL A 24 24.85 -31.24 2.98
C VAL A 24 25.68 -32.13 3.92
N SER A 25 26.58 -32.90 3.31
CA SER A 25 27.68 -33.60 3.98
C SER A 25 28.78 -32.60 4.37
N LYS A 26 29.20 -32.65 5.63
CA LYS A 26 30.35 -31.91 6.18
C LYS A 26 31.65 -32.40 5.53
N ARG A 27 32.21 -31.67 4.55
CA ARG A 27 33.66 -31.72 4.25
C ARG A 27 34.16 -30.51 3.44
N ARG A 28 35.10 -29.80 4.08
CA ARG A 28 36.19 -28.92 3.54
C ARG A 28 35.78 -27.76 2.61
N LEU A 29 35.63 -26.59 3.25
CA LEU A 29 35.60 -25.27 2.61
C LEU A 29 37.02 -24.83 2.22
N SER A 30 37.35 -24.88 0.93
CA SER A 30 38.46 -24.11 0.34
C SER A 30 38.07 -23.39 -0.96
N GLY A 31 36.77 -23.27 -1.25
CA GLY A 31 36.25 -22.42 -2.31
C GLY A 31 35.73 -21.12 -1.73
N ARG A 32 36.17 -19.97 -2.26
CA ARG A 32 35.54 -18.67 -1.97
C ARG A 32 34.03 -18.80 -2.25
N PRO A 33 33.15 -18.46 -1.32
CA PRO A 33 31.71 -18.47 -1.60
C PRO A 33 31.46 -17.45 -2.73
N ALA A 34 30.73 -17.89 -3.75
CA ALA A 34 30.17 -16.98 -4.74
C ALA A 34 29.28 -15.99 -3.97
N TYR A 35 29.64 -14.71 -4.05
CA TYR A 35 28.80 -13.62 -3.56
C TYR A 35 27.48 -13.65 -4.33
N GLY A 36 26.48 -14.32 -3.78
CA GLY A 36 25.11 -14.24 -4.23
C GLY A 36 24.60 -12.82 -3.99
N ALA A 37 24.32 -12.12 -5.09
CA ALA A 37 23.78 -10.78 -5.10
C ALA A 37 22.39 -10.76 -4.44
N PHE A 38 22.35 -10.39 -3.16
CA PHE A 38 21.15 -9.86 -2.50
C PHE A 38 21.45 -8.46 -1.99
N SER A 39 21.73 -7.55 -2.92
CA SER A 39 21.62 -6.12 -2.61
C SER A 39 20.18 -5.71 -2.85
N ALA A 40 19.43 -5.49 -1.79
CA ALA A 40 18.33 -4.53 -1.82
C ALA A 40 18.89 -3.09 -1.73
N GLY A 41 19.94 -2.79 -2.52
CA GLY A 41 20.68 -1.53 -2.44
C GLY A 41 19.85 -0.31 -2.86
N VAL A 42 20.52 0.81 -3.17
CA VAL A 42 19.94 2.11 -3.63
C VAL A 42 18.78 1.97 -4.64
N ASN A 43 18.74 0.87 -5.41
CA ASN A 43 17.65 0.51 -6.30
C ASN A 43 16.30 0.16 -5.63
N THR A 44 16.22 -0.16 -4.33
CA THR A 44 14.98 -0.41 -3.59
C THR A 44 14.30 0.91 -3.22
N MET A 45 15.07 1.92 -2.84
CA MET A 45 14.60 3.31 -2.69
C MET A 45 14.20 3.91 -4.05
N ASN A 46 14.93 3.60 -5.13
CA ASN A 46 14.52 3.95 -6.51
C ASN A 46 13.30 3.15 -7.01
N LYS A 47 12.84 2.15 -6.24
CA LYS A 47 11.58 1.41 -6.45
C LYS A 47 10.51 1.88 -5.44
N MET A 48 10.43 3.17 -5.13
CA MET A 48 9.16 3.75 -4.69
C MET A 48 8.12 3.49 -5.79
N ARG A 49 7.41 2.37 -5.66
CA ARG A 49 6.51 1.85 -6.70
C ARG A 49 5.09 2.29 -6.46
N THR A 50 4.77 2.70 -5.24
CA THR A 50 3.39 2.97 -4.83
C THR A 50 3.28 4.30 -4.11
N ARG A 51 2.11 4.90 -4.24
CA ARG A 51 1.69 6.10 -3.53
C ARG A 51 1.99 6.00 -2.02
N SER A 52 1.70 4.85 -1.41
CA SER A 52 1.88 4.63 0.04
C SER A 52 3.34 4.58 0.49
N ASP A 53 4.30 4.30 -0.41
CA ASP A 53 5.72 4.47 -0.11
C ASP A 53 6.07 5.96 0.11
N PHE A 54 5.50 6.83 -0.73
CA PHE A 54 5.69 8.27 -0.63
C PHE A 54 5.14 8.84 0.69
N CYS A 55 4.02 8.33 1.20
CA CYS A 55 3.48 8.74 2.50
C CYS A 55 4.40 8.44 3.68
N LEU A 56 4.93 7.21 3.74
CA LEU A 56 5.80 6.83 4.84
C LEU A 56 7.04 7.73 4.87
N LEU A 57 7.60 8.04 3.70
CA LEU A 57 8.71 8.97 3.55
C LEU A 57 8.37 10.38 4.02
N LYS A 58 7.18 10.89 3.67
CA LYS A 58 6.72 12.19 4.12
C LYS A 58 6.55 12.28 5.65
N ILE A 59 6.18 11.19 6.31
CA ILE A 59 6.23 11.14 7.78
C ILE A 59 7.67 11.30 8.28
N PHE A 60 8.64 10.61 7.70
CA PHE A 60 10.04 10.70 8.13
C PHE A 60 10.67 12.08 7.90
N GLU A 61 10.26 12.78 6.85
CA GLU A 61 10.82 14.09 6.48
C GLU A 61 10.45 15.21 7.48
N THR A 62 9.27 15.15 8.10
CA THR A 62 8.79 16.24 8.95
C THR A 62 8.75 15.83 10.43
N GLY A 63 9.68 16.36 11.23
CA GLY A 63 9.80 16.03 12.67
C GLY A 63 8.52 16.20 13.50
N VAL A 64 7.67 17.18 13.15
CA VAL A 64 6.35 17.37 13.79
C VAL A 64 5.44 16.16 13.54
N VAL A 65 5.44 15.61 12.31
CA VAL A 65 4.63 14.45 11.93
C VAL A 65 5.15 13.18 12.58
N VAL A 66 6.48 13.01 12.64
CA VAL A 66 7.11 11.92 13.42
C VAL A 66 6.67 11.96 14.88
N THR A 67 6.65 13.16 15.48
CA THR A 67 6.24 13.34 16.88
C THR A 67 4.76 12.99 17.05
N ALA A 68 3.89 13.48 16.16
CA ALA A 68 2.46 13.15 16.16
C ALA A 68 2.22 11.65 16.01
N PHE A 69 2.93 10.99 15.08
CA PHE A 69 2.86 9.53 14.90
C PHE A 69 3.33 8.78 16.15
N GLY A 70 4.40 9.22 16.79
CA GLY A 70 4.90 8.63 18.04
C GLY A 70 3.93 8.77 19.21
N LEU A 71 3.28 9.94 19.35
CA LEU A 71 2.23 10.18 20.34
C LEU A 71 1.03 9.26 20.10
N TRP A 72 0.54 9.23 18.86
CA TRP A 72 -0.54 8.34 18.44
C TRP A 72 -0.21 6.87 18.75
N ALA A 73 0.98 6.41 18.37
CA ALA A 73 1.40 5.02 18.58
C ALA A 73 1.44 4.63 20.07
N ARG A 74 1.80 5.58 20.95
CA ARG A 74 1.77 5.36 22.40
C ARG A 74 0.33 5.29 22.92
N ASP A 75 -0.51 6.24 22.51
CA ASP A 75 -1.86 6.40 23.05
C ASP A 75 -2.78 5.26 22.58
N GLU A 76 -2.59 4.72 21.37
CA GLU A 76 -3.31 3.55 20.83
C GLU A 76 -2.75 2.18 21.24
N GLY A 77 -1.74 2.15 22.12
CA GLY A 77 -1.05 0.90 22.50
C GLY A 77 -0.28 0.23 21.35
N ALA A 78 -0.07 0.94 20.23
CA ALA A 78 0.71 0.50 19.08
C ALA A 78 2.23 0.70 19.29
N SER A 79 2.73 0.32 20.47
CA SER A 79 4.13 0.54 20.88
C SER A 79 5.16 -0.03 19.89
N ASP A 80 4.82 -1.10 19.18
CA ASP A 80 5.67 -1.69 18.14
C ASP A 80 5.88 -0.74 16.95
N ALA A 81 4.89 0.11 16.60
CA ALA A 81 5.01 1.11 15.53
C ALA A 81 6.13 2.11 15.82
N ALA A 82 6.22 2.60 17.07
CA ALA A 82 7.29 3.51 17.48
C ALA A 82 8.67 2.83 17.39
N LYS A 83 8.77 1.54 17.69
CA LYS A 83 10.03 0.77 17.56
C LYS A 83 10.45 0.64 16.11
N TYR A 84 9.53 0.27 15.22
CA TYR A 84 9.80 0.19 13.78
C TYR A 84 10.23 1.55 13.21
N LEU A 85 9.56 2.64 13.61
CA LEU A 85 9.90 3.99 13.20
C LEU A 85 11.31 4.40 13.65
N ASN A 86 11.64 4.13 14.92
CA ASN A 86 12.96 4.44 15.48
C ASN A 86 14.08 3.61 14.86
N PHE A 87 13.81 2.35 14.51
CA PHE A 87 14.75 1.51 13.78
C PHE A 87 15.05 2.09 12.39
N ILE A 88 14.03 2.46 11.62
CA ILE A 88 14.20 3.06 10.29
C ILE A 88 15.00 4.36 10.37
N ARG A 89 14.69 5.23 11.34
CA ARG A 89 15.46 6.47 11.57
C ARG A 89 16.93 6.18 11.88
N ALA A 90 17.20 5.23 12.78
CA ALA A 90 18.56 4.86 13.13
C ALA A 90 19.35 4.31 11.92
N VAL A 91 18.70 3.56 11.03
CA VAL A 91 19.34 3.07 9.78
C VAL A 91 19.59 4.22 8.80
N ASN A 92 18.66 5.18 8.67
CA ASN A 92 18.84 6.35 7.80
C ASN A 92 19.96 7.27 8.32
N ASP A 93 19.95 7.58 9.62
CA ASP A 93 20.99 8.38 10.28
C ASP A 93 22.37 7.71 10.09
N LEU A 94 22.43 6.39 10.22
CA LEU A 94 23.65 5.62 9.97
C LEU A 94 24.10 5.72 8.51
N LYS A 95 23.21 5.56 7.53
CA LYS A 95 23.56 5.65 6.10
C LYS A 95 24.08 7.05 5.75
N ASP A 96 23.40 8.09 6.21
CA ASP A 96 23.81 9.48 5.99
C ASP A 96 25.18 9.78 6.60
N ASP A 97 25.42 9.28 7.81
CA ASP A 97 26.70 9.42 8.50
C ASP A 97 27.83 8.67 7.78
N LEU A 98 27.59 7.43 7.33
CA LEU A 98 28.54 6.64 6.53
C LEU A 98 28.84 7.28 5.16
N LEU A 99 27.90 8.02 4.59
CA LEU A 99 28.06 8.77 3.33
C LEU A 99 28.87 10.06 3.52
N LYS A 100 28.61 10.81 4.61
CA LYS A 100 29.28 12.09 4.90
C LYS A 100 30.70 11.91 5.41
N ASN A 101 30.98 10.82 6.11
CA ASN A 101 32.23 10.61 6.81
C ASN A 101 33.00 9.38 6.28
N SER A 102 34.29 9.55 6.02
CA SER A 102 35.16 8.45 5.59
C SER A 102 35.64 7.63 6.80
N TYR A 103 34.87 6.61 7.16
CA TYR A 103 35.20 5.72 8.26
C TYR A 103 36.06 4.52 7.84
N GLY A 104 37.00 4.13 8.70
CA GLY A 104 37.68 2.85 8.57
C GLY A 104 36.72 1.67 8.84
N ALA A 105 37.03 0.49 8.30
CA ALA A 105 36.16 -0.70 8.39
C ALA A 105 35.78 -1.08 9.84
N LYS A 106 36.69 -0.87 10.81
CA LYS A 106 36.44 -1.13 12.23
C LYS A 106 35.36 -0.21 12.83
N GLU A 107 35.41 1.07 12.48
CA GLU A 107 34.46 2.07 12.97
C GLU A 107 33.10 1.91 12.32
N LYS A 108 33.05 1.68 10.99
CA LYS A 108 31.81 1.31 10.28
C LYS A 108 31.12 0.13 10.94
N ARG A 109 31.88 -0.94 11.22
CA ARG A 109 31.36 -2.13 11.91
C ARG A 109 30.83 -1.82 13.30
N HIS A 110 31.51 -0.96 14.07
CA HIS A 110 31.05 -0.57 15.40
C HIS A 110 29.68 0.12 15.34
N LYS A 111 29.50 1.08 14.43
CA LYS A 111 28.22 1.77 14.24
C LYS A 111 27.10 0.83 13.78
N LEU A 112 27.40 -0.08 12.85
CA LEU A 112 26.45 -1.13 12.44
C LEU A 112 26.05 -2.03 13.63
N MET A 113 27.01 -2.43 14.46
CA MET A 113 26.74 -3.26 15.65
C MET A 113 25.90 -2.54 16.72
N GLU A 114 26.01 -1.21 16.84
CA GLU A 114 25.19 -0.42 17.75
C GLU A 114 23.70 -0.52 17.37
N VAL A 115 23.38 -0.31 16.09
CA VAL A 115 22.01 -0.46 15.57
C VAL A 115 21.51 -1.90 15.75
N PHE A 116 22.33 -2.90 15.42
CA PHE A 116 21.97 -4.31 15.59
C PHE A 116 21.65 -4.65 17.06
N THR A 117 22.49 -4.22 17.99
CA THR A 117 22.33 -4.54 19.41
C THR A 117 21.10 -3.85 20.00
N LYS A 118 20.85 -2.60 19.60
CA LYS A 118 19.73 -1.79 20.10
C LYS A 118 18.36 -2.28 19.63
N TYR A 119 18.26 -2.76 18.39
CA TYR A 119 16.96 -3.06 17.77
C TYR A 119 16.72 -4.53 17.44
N ILE A 120 17.75 -5.37 17.29
CA ILE A 120 17.62 -6.73 16.72
C ILE A 120 18.09 -7.84 17.66
N SER A 121 19.24 -7.70 18.33
CA SER A 121 19.91 -8.81 19.03
C SER A 121 19.07 -9.41 20.18
N TYR A 122 18.92 -10.74 20.19
CA TYR A 122 18.26 -11.52 21.25
C TYR A 122 19.17 -11.92 22.42
N LYS A 123 20.50 -11.80 22.26
CA LYS A 123 21.48 -12.53 23.09
C LYS A 123 21.43 -12.18 24.58
N GLU A 124 21.05 -10.96 24.95
CA GLU A 124 21.07 -10.54 26.37
C GLU A 124 19.83 -10.96 27.18
N GLU A 125 18.68 -11.26 26.54
CA GLU A 125 17.44 -11.53 27.30
C GLU A 125 17.35 -12.97 27.81
N ASN A 126 17.89 -13.96 27.11
CA ASN A 126 17.92 -15.33 27.63
C ASN A 126 18.89 -15.48 28.82
N GLU A 127 19.92 -14.64 28.90
CA GLU A 127 20.88 -14.61 30.01
C GLU A 127 20.37 -13.77 31.19
N ARG A 128 19.60 -12.68 30.95
CA ARG A 128 19.01 -11.85 32.02
C ARG A 128 17.66 -12.35 32.53
N SER A 129 16.80 -12.95 31.70
CA SER A 129 15.50 -13.49 32.12
C SER A 129 15.64 -14.70 33.05
N ALA A 130 16.81 -15.33 33.08
CA ALA A 130 17.13 -16.37 34.06
C ALA A 130 17.41 -15.80 35.47
N ASN A 131 17.73 -14.50 35.60
CA ASN A 131 18.24 -13.91 36.85
C ASN A 131 17.44 -12.70 37.37
N GLU A 132 16.61 -12.01 36.58
CA GLU A 132 15.88 -10.82 37.03
C GLU A 132 14.43 -11.12 37.39
N THR A 133 14.21 -11.46 38.65
CA THR A 133 12.90 -11.34 39.30
C THR A 133 12.71 -9.90 39.79
N THR A 134 11.72 -9.20 39.23
CA THR A 134 10.85 -8.21 39.91
C THR A 134 11.13 -6.69 39.95
N SER A 135 12.07 -6.05 39.23
CA SER A 135 12.01 -4.57 39.19
C SER A 135 12.52 -3.90 37.92
N GLY A 136 11.59 -3.29 37.17
CA GLY A 136 11.88 -2.34 36.11
C GLY A 136 12.05 -2.96 34.73
N ARG A 137 10.94 -3.33 34.08
CA ARG A 137 10.93 -3.72 32.67
C ARG A 137 11.37 -2.51 31.84
N ALA A 138 12.66 -2.39 31.55
CA ALA A 138 13.15 -1.41 30.60
C ALA A 138 12.40 -1.61 29.28
N ASN A 139 11.83 -0.53 28.75
CA ASN A 139 11.10 -0.54 27.47
C ASN A 139 12.02 -1.07 26.37
N CYS A 140 11.91 -2.37 26.09
CA CYS A 140 12.74 -3.05 25.12
C CYS A 140 12.39 -2.51 23.72
N SER A 141 13.31 -1.74 23.12
CA SER A 141 13.17 -1.11 21.81
C SER A 141 13.21 -2.09 20.63
N ARG A 142 13.17 -3.40 20.90
CA ARG A 142 13.37 -4.45 19.89
C ARG A 142 12.19 -4.58 18.95
N ILE A 143 12.50 -4.65 17.67
CA ILE A 143 11.53 -4.89 16.60
C ILE A 143 11.27 -6.39 16.46
N LYS A 144 10.02 -6.77 16.21
CA LYS A 144 9.68 -8.17 15.90
C LYS A 144 10.06 -8.43 14.45
N MET A 145 10.91 -9.44 14.23
CA MET A 145 11.38 -9.88 12.92
C MET A 145 11.22 -11.40 12.80
N ASP A 146 11.03 -11.90 11.59
CA ASP A 146 11.04 -13.34 11.32
C ASP A 146 12.46 -13.92 11.40
N SER A 147 12.51 -15.22 11.69
CA SER A 147 13.77 -15.96 11.88
C SER A 147 14.72 -15.84 10.69
N ALA A 148 14.19 -15.89 9.45
CA ALA A 148 15.02 -15.87 8.25
C ALA A 148 15.74 -14.51 8.08
N THR A 149 15.05 -13.40 8.33
CA THR A 149 15.71 -12.09 8.28
C THR A 149 16.72 -11.91 9.41
N MET A 150 16.42 -12.37 10.62
CA MET A 150 17.37 -12.31 11.74
C MET A 150 18.63 -13.13 11.44
N GLU A 151 18.48 -14.33 10.89
CA GLU A 151 19.59 -15.21 10.51
C GLU A 151 20.47 -14.55 9.45
N THR A 152 19.87 -13.98 8.40
CA THR A 152 20.62 -13.25 7.36
C THR A 152 21.46 -12.11 7.93
N ILE A 153 20.90 -11.28 8.82
CA ILE A 153 21.63 -10.16 9.44
C ILE A 153 22.74 -10.69 10.34
N THR A 154 22.46 -11.73 11.12
CA THR A 154 23.44 -12.36 12.02
C THR A 154 24.62 -12.92 11.24
N LEU A 155 24.35 -13.67 10.18
CA LEU A 155 25.38 -14.19 9.26
C LEU A 155 26.19 -13.07 8.61
N GLY A 156 25.56 -11.96 8.26
CA GLY A 156 26.23 -10.76 7.77
C GLY A 156 27.30 -10.25 8.75
N PHE A 157 26.96 -10.16 10.05
CA PHE A 157 27.90 -9.72 11.09
C PHE A 157 28.98 -10.76 11.42
N GLU A 158 28.65 -12.05 11.38
CA GLU A 158 29.59 -13.16 11.60
C GLU A 158 30.65 -13.25 10.50
N SER A 159 30.25 -12.99 9.24
CA SER A 159 31.15 -12.94 8.09
C SER A 159 32.16 -11.78 8.13
N ARG A 160 32.07 -10.90 9.14
CA ARG A 160 32.85 -9.65 9.29
C ARG A 160 32.67 -8.67 8.13
N ALA A 161 31.60 -8.80 7.34
CA ALA A 161 31.26 -7.81 6.34
C ALA A 161 30.91 -6.49 7.05
N ALA A 162 31.64 -5.41 6.72
CA ALA A 162 31.26 -4.05 7.07
C ALA A 162 30.36 -3.47 5.95
N ASP A 163 29.33 -4.23 5.59
CA ASP A 163 28.40 -3.87 4.52
C ASP A 163 27.33 -2.95 5.09
N GLU A 164 27.24 -1.74 4.54
CA GLU A 164 26.21 -0.75 4.89
C GLU A 164 24.78 -1.22 4.56
N ASN A 165 24.66 -2.22 3.69
CA ASN A 165 23.39 -2.79 3.24
C ASN A 165 22.90 -3.95 4.12
N ILE A 166 23.62 -4.29 5.20
CA ILE A 166 23.28 -5.42 6.08
C ILE A 166 21.86 -5.33 6.67
N PHE A 167 21.31 -4.12 6.78
CA PHE A 167 19.97 -3.86 7.31
C PHE A 167 18.89 -3.70 6.25
N ASP A 168 19.19 -3.76 4.95
CA ASP A 168 18.19 -3.43 3.91
C ASP A 168 16.95 -4.32 3.98
N LEU A 169 17.12 -5.63 4.20
CA LEU A 169 16.00 -6.56 4.35
C LEU A 169 15.17 -6.25 5.61
N ALA A 170 15.83 -5.87 6.70
CA ALA A 170 15.16 -5.48 7.94
C ALA A 170 14.38 -4.19 7.76
N TYR A 171 15.03 -3.21 7.14
CA TYR A 171 14.49 -1.92 6.81
C TYR A 171 13.23 -2.08 5.97
N GLU A 172 13.30 -2.84 4.88
CA GLU A 172 12.17 -3.11 4.00
C GLU A 172 11.00 -3.73 4.77
N LYS A 173 11.25 -4.74 5.62
CA LYS A 173 10.17 -5.37 6.41
C LYS A 173 9.53 -4.41 7.41
N CYS A 174 10.34 -3.65 8.15
CA CYS A 174 9.82 -2.65 9.09
C CYS A 174 9.02 -1.57 8.36
N TYR A 175 9.50 -1.18 7.19
CA TYR A 175 8.86 -0.21 6.32
C TYR A 175 7.49 -0.72 5.85
N GLN A 176 7.39 -1.96 5.36
CA GLN A 176 6.11 -2.57 4.96
C GLN A 176 5.13 -2.65 6.13
N VAL A 177 5.60 -3.02 7.32
CA VAL A 177 4.76 -3.07 8.53
C VAL A 177 4.23 -1.68 8.89
N LEU A 178 5.08 -0.65 8.93
CA LEU A 178 4.63 0.72 9.15
C LEU A 178 3.62 1.17 8.09
N LYS A 179 3.89 0.83 6.83
CA LYS A 179 3.10 1.25 5.68
C LYS A 179 1.71 0.62 5.67
N PHE A 180 1.60 -0.67 5.94
CA PHE A 180 0.33 -1.39 5.83
C PHE A 180 -0.42 -1.50 7.15
N ASP A 181 0.28 -1.66 8.28
CA ASP A 181 -0.38 -1.97 9.55
C ASP A 181 -0.70 -0.70 10.35
N TYR A 182 0.18 0.31 10.28
CA TYR A 182 0.13 1.46 11.17
C TYR A 182 -0.27 2.76 10.49
N MET A 183 0.21 3.02 9.27
CA MET A 183 -0.07 4.26 8.56
C MET A 183 -1.58 4.49 8.31
N PRO A 184 -2.36 3.51 7.79
CA PRO A 184 -3.81 3.66 7.67
C PRO A 184 -4.49 4.11 8.96
N ARG A 185 -4.11 3.49 10.08
CA ARG A 185 -4.69 3.76 11.39
C ARG A 185 -4.31 5.15 11.91
N PHE A 186 -3.08 5.59 11.66
CA PHE A 186 -2.64 6.94 12.01
C PHE A 186 -3.41 8.00 11.21
N LEU A 187 -3.55 7.83 9.89
CA LEU A 187 -4.19 8.81 9.02
C LEU A 187 -5.69 9.05 9.33
N ILE A 188 -6.37 8.06 9.91
CA ILE A 188 -7.77 8.20 10.35
C ILE A 188 -7.90 8.58 11.83
N SER A 189 -6.79 8.71 12.56
CA SER A 189 -6.81 9.00 13.99
C SER A 189 -7.12 10.48 14.29
N ASP A 190 -7.69 10.73 15.47
CA ASP A 190 -7.89 12.10 15.99
C ASP A 190 -6.58 12.91 16.06
N THR A 191 -5.46 12.22 16.28
CA THR A 191 -4.13 12.85 16.33
C THR A 191 -3.79 13.45 14.96
N PHE A 192 -4.02 12.71 13.88
CA PHE A 192 -3.79 13.21 12.53
C PHE A 192 -4.83 14.28 12.14
N VAL A 193 -6.11 14.11 12.53
CA VAL A 193 -7.16 15.13 12.29
C VAL A 193 -6.79 16.48 12.93
N LYS A 194 -6.30 16.49 14.18
CA LYS A 194 -5.85 17.72 14.85
C LYS A 194 -4.67 18.37 14.13
N LEU A 195 -3.73 17.55 13.63
CA LEU A 195 -2.59 18.02 12.85
C LEU A 195 -3.04 18.61 11.50
N GLU A 196 -4.05 18.00 10.88
CA GLU A 196 -4.69 18.49 9.66
C GLU A 196 -5.42 19.80 9.87
N ASP A 197 -6.22 19.92 10.92
CA ASP A 197 -6.96 21.14 11.23
C ASP A 197 -6.02 22.29 11.60
N GLY A 198 -4.94 22.01 12.33
CA GLY A 198 -3.92 23.01 12.68
C GLY A 198 -3.19 23.61 11.47
N THR A 199 -3.18 22.90 10.34
CA THR A 199 -2.56 23.34 9.07
C THR A 199 -3.60 23.86 8.08
N ARG A 200 -4.91 23.71 8.35
CA ARG A 200 -6.01 24.03 7.42
C ARG A 200 -6.16 25.53 7.17
N SER A 201 -5.90 26.35 8.19
CA SER A 201 -5.95 27.82 8.10
C SER A 201 -4.91 28.38 7.12
N ARG A 202 -3.75 27.73 6.98
CA ARG A 202 -2.67 28.12 6.06
C ARG A 202 -2.86 27.56 4.64
N ARG A 203 -3.37 26.33 4.55
CA ARG A 203 -3.53 25.60 3.27
C ARG A 203 -4.78 25.97 2.47
N GLY A 204 -5.77 26.58 3.10
CA GLY A 204 -7.09 26.78 2.51
C GLY A 204 -7.95 25.50 2.54
N SER A 205 -9.05 25.49 1.79
CA SER A 205 -10.04 24.40 1.83
C SER A 205 -9.74 23.20 0.91
N SER A 206 -8.75 23.32 0.01
CA SER A 206 -8.47 22.30 -1.01
C SER A 206 -7.47 21.25 -0.52
N THR A 207 -7.85 19.97 -0.55
CA THR A 207 -6.99 18.84 -0.16
C THR A 207 -6.08 18.33 -1.28
N LYS A 208 -6.27 18.78 -2.53
CA LYS A 208 -5.66 18.14 -3.73
C LYS A 208 -4.74 19.02 -4.54
N VAL A 209 -4.77 20.33 -4.34
CA VAL A 209 -3.98 21.27 -5.15
C VAL A 209 -3.41 22.34 -4.23
N VAL A 210 -2.11 22.61 -4.33
CA VAL A 210 -1.44 23.67 -3.55
C VAL A 210 -2.09 25.00 -3.93
N ASP A 211 -2.97 25.49 -3.06
CA ASP A 211 -3.72 26.71 -3.32
C ASP A 211 -2.75 27.86 -3.61
N MET A 212 -2.96 28.57 -4.73
CA MET A 212 -2.15 29.73 -5.05
C MET A 212 -2.33 30.81 -3.98
N GLY A 213 -3.49 30.91 -3.33
CA GLY A 213 -3.67 31.80 -2.18
C GLY A 213 -2.70 31.50 -1.05
N ALA A 214 -2.49 30.21 -0.73
CA ALA A 214 -1.52 29.77 0.27
C ALA A 214 -0.07 30.08 -0.14
N ILE A 215 0.29 29.82 -1.41
CA ILE A 215 1.62 30.18 -1.96
C ILE A 215 1.84 31.70 -1.84
N LEU A 216 0.84 32.51 -2.19
CA LEU A 216 0.97 33.96 -2.20
C LEU A 216 1.08 34.58 -0.79
N ASN A 217 0.65 33.86 0.26
CA ASN A 217 0.87 34.29 1.65
C ASN A 217 2.36 34.18 2.06
N GLU A 218 3.17 33.38 1.36
CA GLU A 218 4.58 33.18 1.66
C GLU A 218 5.47 34.11 0.83
N ALA A 219 6.14 35.07 1.49
CA ALA A 219 6.92 36.11 0.81
C ALA A 219 8.03 35.55 -0.11
N LEU A 220 8.70 34.46 0.32
CA LEU A 220 9.71 33.78 -0.51
C LEU A 220 9.08 33.13 -1.74
N ALA A 221 7.91 32.52 -1.58
CA ALA A 221 7.21 31.87 -2.69
C ALA A 221 6.72 32.90 -3.72
N VAL A 222 6.24 34.07 -3.27
CA VAL A 222 5.90 35.21 -4.13
C VAL A 222 7.12 35.67 -4.95
N SER A 223 8.29 35.78 -4.31
CA SER A 223 9.54 36.15 -5.00
C SER A 223 9.91 35.15 -6.09
N SER A 224 9.85 33.85 -5.77
CA SER A 224 10.10 32.78 -6.75
C SER A 224 9.07 32.75 -7.88
N LEU A 225 7.79 32.94 -7.58
CA LEU A 225 6.73 33.04 -8.59
C LEU A 225 6.95 34.22 -9.53
N LEU A 226 7.29 35.40 -9.00
CA LEU A 226 7.59 36.58 -9.81
C LEU A 226 8.81 36.36 -10.71
N THR A 227 9.82 35.63 -10.22
CA THR A 227 11.01 35.27 -11.00
C THR A 227 10.65 34.34 -12.15
N TYR A 228 9.86 33.30 -11.87
CA TYR A 228 9.33 32.38 -12.89
C TYR A 228 8.50 33.13 -13.96
N LEU A 229 7.58 33.99 -13.53
CA LEU A 229 6.71 34.75 -14.44
C LEU A 229 7.49 35.73 -15.32
N LYS A 230 8.53 36.38 -14.77
CA LYS A 230 9.46 37.22 -15.55
C LYS A 230 10.21 36.40 -16.60
N GLY A 231 10.70 35.22 -16.23
CA GLY A 231 11.35 34.29 -17.17
C GLY A 231 10.43 33.84 -18.30
N LYS A 232 9.12 33.74 -18.04
CA LYS A 232 8.09 33.45 -19.04
C LYS A 232 7.63 34.65 -19.86
N GLY A 233 7.96 35.87 -19.45
CA GLY A 233 7.46 37.09 -20.06
C GLY A 233 5.95 37.31 -19.87
N ASP A 234 5.31 36.68 -18.86
CA ASP A 234 3.87 36.81 -18.61
C ASP A 234 3.58 38.06 -17.76
N THR A 235 3.60 39.21 -18.42
CA THR A 235 3.39 40.53 -17.79
C THR A 235 2.05 40.63 -17.07
N ASN A 236 1.01 39.97 -17.59
CA ASN A 236 -0.33 40.00 -17.01
C ASN A 236 -0.35 39.32 -15.64
N MET A 237 0.22 38.12 -15.54
CA MET A 237 0.25 37.38 -14.27
C MET A 237 1.19 38.02 -13.25
N ILE A 238 2.25 38.72 -13.70
CA ILE A 238 3.08 39.55 -12.82
C ILE A 238 2.24 40.65 -12.16
N SER A 239 1.43 41.35 -12.96
CA SER A 239 0.54 42.41 -12.44
C SER A 239 -0.50 41.85 -11.46
N TYR A 240 -1.07 40.67 -11.74
CA TYR A 240 -2.02 40.01 -10.84
C TYR A 240 -1.36 39.68 -9.49
N THR A 241 -0.15 39.11 -9.54
CA THR A 241 0.62 38.74 -8.33
C THR A 241 0.95 39.99 -7.49
N LYS A 242 1.40 41.08 -8.13
CA LYS A 242 1.69 42.34 -7.43
C LYS A 242 0.45 42.96 -6.80
N LEU A 243 -0.66 42.98 -7.53
CA LEU A 243 -1.93 43.50 -7.01
C LEU A 243 -2.40 42.69 -5.80
N TRP A 244 -2.30 41.35 -5.87
CA TRP A 244 -2.64 40.48 -4.75
C TRP A 244 -1.81 40.83 -3.50
N VAL A 245 -0.49 41.02 -3.64
CA VAL A 245 0.40 41.37 -2.52
C VAL A 245 0.02 42.72 -1.90
N GLN A 246 -0.34 43.71 -2.73
CA GLN A 246 -0.81 45.01 -2.24
C GLN A 246 -2.10 44.88 -1.43
N ILE A 247 -3.06 44.09 -1.91
CA ILE A 247 -4.34 43.87 -1.21
C ILE A 247 -4.11 43.13 0.11
N SER A 248 -3.25 42.10 0.13
CA SER A 248 -2.89 41.37 1.35
C SER A 248 -2.26 42.29 2.41
N ALA A 249 -1.34 43.17 2.00
CA ALA A 249 -0.74 44.17 2.88
C ALA A 249 -1.78 45.19 3.40
N TYR A 250 -2.77 45.54 2.58
CA TYR A 250 -3.89 46.39 2.97
C TYR A 250 -4.80 45.72 4.00
N ILE A 251 -5.21 44.46 3.81
CA ILE A 251 -5.99 43.69 4.80
C ILE A 251 -5.23 43.61 6.14
N THR A 252 -3.92 43.35 6.10
CA THR A 252 -3.08 43.32 7.30
C THR A 252 -3.00 44.68 8.00
N SER A 253 -3.14 45.78 7.25
CA SER A 253 -3.20 47.13 7.82
C SER A 253 -4.58 47.41 8.44
N LEU A 254 -5.67 46.89 7.85
CA LEU A 254 -7.03 47.04 8.37
C LEU A 254 -7.23 46.34 9.72
N SER A 255 -6.49 45.26 9.98
CA SER A 255 -6.55 44.53 11.26
C SER A 255 -5.65 45.15 12.35
N ARG A 256 -4.83 46.15 12.01
CA ARG A 256 -3.99 46.90 12.95
C ARG A 256 -4.65 48.25 13.23
N ASP A 257 -4.29 48.89 14.35
CA ASP A 257 -4.71 50.26 14.72
C ASP A 257 -4.10 51.35 13.80
N THR A 258 -4.23 51.16 12.49
CA THR A 258 -3.76 52.06 11.46
C THR A 258 -4.74 53.24 11.37
N LYS A 259 -4.22 54.45 11.21
CA LYS A 259 -5.07 55.65 11.16
C LYS A 259 -5.97 55.63 9.90
N PRO A 260 -7.24 56.05 9.98
CA PRO A 260 -8.19 55.96 8.86
C PRO A 260 -7.70 56.58 7.54
N TYR A 261 -7.00 57.72 7.60
CA TYR A 261 -6.50 58.40 6.39
C TYR A 261 -5.42 57.58 5.66
N GLU A 262 -4.62 56.77 6.37
CA GLU A 262 -3.60 55.90 5.76
C GLU A 262 -4.25 54.71 5.06
N LEU A 263 -5.33 54.19 5.65
CA LEU A 263 -6.14 53.12 5.06
C LEU A 263 -6.84 53.61 3.80
N GLU A 264 -7.41 54.81 3.81
CA GLU A 264 -8.03 55.44 2.64
C GLU A 264 -7.00 55.68 1.52
N ALA A 265 -5.81 56.17 1.86
CA ALA A 265 -4.72 56.35 0.90
C ALA A 265 -4.30 55.01 0.26
N LYS A 266 -4.11 53.95 1.05
CA LYS A 266 -3.78 52.60 0.54
C LYS A 266 -4.91 52.04 -0.34
N ALA A 267 -6.16 52.20 0.07
CA ALA A 267 -7.31 51.79 -0.74
C ALA A 267 -7.36 52.56 -2.06
N GLY A 268 -7.06 53.87 -2.05
CA GLY A 268 -6.94 54.70 -3.24
C GLY A 268 -5.89 54.19 -4.23
N VAL A 269 -4.70 53.82 -3.73
CA VAL A 269 -3.64 53.21 -4.55
C VAL A 269 -4.11 51.91 -5.21
N ILE A 270 -4.76 51.02 -4.44
CA ILE A 270 -5.30 49.77 -4.97
C ILE A 270 -6.37 50.03 -6.04
N LYS A 271 -7.30 50.97 -5.82
CA LYS A 271 -8.33 51.33 -6.80
C LYS A 271 -7.72 51.85 -8.11
N MET A 272 -6.70 52.70 -8.02
CA MET A 272 -6.02 53.21 -9.20
C MET A 272 -5.32 52.11 -9.99
N GLU A 273 -4.63 51.19 -9.29
CA GLU A 273 -3.95 50.06 -9.95
C GLU A 273 -4.96 49.12 -10.62
N ILE A 274 -6.08 48.81 -9.96
CA ILE A 274 -7.16 48.02 -10.55
C ILE A 274 -7.70 48.71 -11.81
N LYS A 275 -8.02 50.00 -11.73
CA LYS A 275 -8.53 50.76 -12.87
C LYS A 275 -7.55 50.72 -14.05
N LYS A 276 -6.27 50.97 -13.79
CA LYS A 276 -5.22 50.90 -14.80
C LYS A 276 -5.17 49.52 -15.48
N LEU A 277 -5.18 48.43 -14.70
CA LEU A 277 -5.13 47.08 -15.26
C LEU A 277 -6.39 46.70 -16.05
N VAL A 278 -7.56 47.25 -15.68
CA VAL A 278 -8.81 47.09 -16.44
C VAL A 278 -8.76 47.88 -17.75
N ASP A 279 -8.31 49.14 -17.71
CA ASP A 279 -8.19 50.02 -18.89
C ASP A 279 -7.18 49.47 -19.90
N GLU A 280 -6.10 48.83 -19.45
CA GLU A 280 -5.10 48.13 -20.27
C GLU A 280 -5.60 46.76 -20.80
N GLY A 281 -6.79 46.30 -20.38
CA GLY A 281 -7.35 45.01 -20.75
C GLY A 281 -6.65 43.79 -20.12
N VAL A 282 -5.75 44.02 -19.15
CA VAL A 282 -4.99 43.00 -18.42
C VAL A 282 -5.88 42.28 -17.40
N LEU A 283 -6.73 43.02 -16.69
CA LEU A 283 -7.66 42.52 -15.67
C LEU A 283 -9.11 42.60 -16.17
N ARG A 284 -9.84 41.47 -16.11
CA ARG A 284 -11.27 41.42 -16.45
C ARG A 284 -12.09 41.08 -15.21
N LEU A 285 -12.56 42.10 -14.51
CA LEU A 285 -13.34 41.90 -13.29
C LEU A 285 -14.68 41.22 -13.61
N PRO A 286 -15.12 40.26 -12.79
CA PRO A 286 -16.50 39.78 -12.82
C PRO A 286 -17.45 40.95 -12.51
N LYS A 287 -18.62 41.01 -13.18
CA LYS A 287 -19.64 42.05 -12.96
C LYS A 287 -19.99 42.25 -11.47
N GLY A 288 -19.97 41.17 -10.69
CA GLY A 288 -20.25 41.21 -9.24
C GLY A 288 -19.17 41.88 -8.38
N LEU A 289 -17.97 42.14 -8.92
CA LEU A 289 -16.86 42.77 -8.20
C LEU A 289 -16.62 44.24 -8.56
N GLU A 290 -17.08 44.70 -9.73
CA GLU A 290 -16.86 46.08 -10.18
C GLU A 290 -17.47 47.12 -9.22
N ASP A 291 -18.75 47.00 -8.91
CA ASP A 291 -19.44 47.93 -8.00
C ASP A 291 -18.90 47.86 -6.55
N PRO A 292 -18.69 46.68 -5.94
CA PRO A 292 -18.09 46.60 -4.62
C PRO A 292 -16.69 47.20 -4.55
N ILE A 293 -15.83 47.00 -5.55
CA ILE A 293 -14.49 47.61 -5.57
C ILE A 293 -14.59 49.13 -5.62
N ARG A 294 -15.52 49.67 -6.44
CA ARG A 294 -15.68 51.12 -6.57
C ARG A 294 -16.18 51.77 -5.28
N HIS A 295 -17.20 51.17 -4.66
CA HIS A 295 -17.97 51.81 -3.59
C HIS A 295 -17.61 51.34 -2.18
N LYS A 296 -17.18 50.09 -2.01
CA LYS A 296 -16.97 49.46 -0.69
C LYS A 296 -15.50 49.28 -0.31
N LEU A 297 -14.58 49.32 -1.27
CA LEU A 297 -13.16 49.35 -0.93
C LEU A 297 -12.83 50.71 -0.29
N GLY A 298 -12.44 50.72 0.98
CA GLY A 298 -12.26 51.96 1.76
C GLY A 298 -13.53 52.51 2.42
N SER A 299 -14.64 51.74 2.45
CA SER A 299 -15.79 52.03 3.32
C SER A 299 -15.55 51.51 4.75
N SER A 300 -16.55 50.89 5.37
CA SER A 300 -16.37 50.23 6.67
C SER A 300 -15.31 49.12 6.61
N VAL A 301 -14.61 48.87 7.72
CA VAL A 301 -13.56 47.84 7.79
C VAL A 301 -14.08 46.47 7.35
N ALA A 302 -15.29 46.08 7.80
CA ALA A 302 -15.87 44.79 7.46
C ALA A 302 -16.13 44.63 5.95
N GLU A 303 -16.69 45.64 5.30
CA GLU A 303 -16.94 45.62 3.85
C GLU A 303 -15.64 45.65 3.05
N ALA A 304 -14.68 46.48 3.46
CA ALA A 304 -13.38 46.58 2.81
C ALA A 304 -12.62 45.25 2.87
N VAL A 305 -12.67 44.56 4.02
CA VAL A 305 -12.08 43.21 4.18
C VAL A 305 -12.76 42.20 3.27
N GLN A 306 -14.10 42.19 3.21
CA GLN A 306 -14.83 41.23 2.39
C GLN A 306 -14.52 41.41 0.89
N VAL A 307 -14.62 42.64 0.37
CA VAL A 307 -14.31 42.93 -1.04
C VAL A 307 -12.85 42.62 -1.38
N SER A 308 -11.94 42.91 -0.46
CA SER A 308 -10.52 42.59 -0.63
C SER A 308 -10.28 41.08 -0.71
N ARG A 309 -10.97 40.28 0.11
CA ARG A 309 -10.90 38.81 0.05
C ARG A 309 -11.48 38.27 -1.25
N ASP A 310 -12.63 38.75 -1.68
CA ASP A 310 -13.26 38.29 -2.93
C ASP A 310 -12.36 38.59 -4.14
N LEU A 311 -11.74 39.77 -4.17
CA LEU A 311 -10.77 40.13 -5.20
C LEU A 311 -9.49 39.29 -5.12
N MET A 312 -8.94 39.06 -3.93
CA MET A 312 -7.76 38.19 -3.74
C MET A 312 -8.03 36.76 -4.21
N ASN A 313 -9.21 36.21 -3.91
CA ASN A 313 -9.62 34.88 -4.36
C ASN A 313 -9.71 34.83 -5.89
N TYR A 314 -10.36 35.83 -6.52
CA TYR A 314 -10.42 35.93 -7.97
C TYR A 314 -9.03 35.97 -8.63
N LEU A 315 -8.09 36.74 -8.07
CA LEU A 315 -6.72 36.83 -8.58
C LEU A 315 -5.97 35.49 -8.39
N ALA A 316 -6.14 34.85 -7.23
CA ALA A 316 -5.56 33.54 -6.94
C ALA A 316 -6.09 32.45 -7.88
N ASP A 317 -7.40 32.43 -8.18
CA ASP A 317 -8.03 31.47 -9.10
C ASP A 317 -7.49 31.60 -10.53
N ASN A 318 -7.22 32.84 -10.97
CA ASN A 318 -6.60 33.08 -12.28
C ASN A 318 -5.16 32.54 -12.34
N LEU A 319 -4.36 32.79 -11.29
CA LEU A 319 -3.01 32.25 -11.18
C LEU A 319 -3.04 30.72 -11.09
N HIS A 320 -4.00 30.17 -10.35
CA HIS A 320 -4.21 28.73 -10.20
C HIS A 320 -4.47 28.08 -11.55
N THR A 321 -5.45 28.61 -12.29
CA THR A 321 -5.89 28.04 -13.57
C THR A 321 -4.81 28.13 -14.65
N LYS A 322 -4.07 29.24 -14.71
CA LYS A 322 -3.16 29.54 -15.84
C LYS A 322 -1.70 29.18 -15.58
N ILE A 323 -1.22 29.31 -14.35
CA ILE A 323 0.21 29.32 -14.05
C ILE A 323 0.65 28.15 -13.19
N GLN A 324 -0.15 27.77 -12.19
CA GLN A 324 0.25 26.84 -11.13
C GLN A 324 0.93 25.57 -11.65
N LYS A 325 0.33 24.86 -12.62
CA LYS A 325 0.89 23.63 -13.16
C LYS A 325 2.30 23.81 -13.75
N GLY A 326 2.57 24.95 -14.37
CA GLY A 326 3.88 25.29 -14.92
C GLY A 326 4.87 25.70 -13.83
N PHE A 327 4.42 26.50 -12.87
CA PHE A 327 5.23 26.97 -11.75
C PHE A 327 5.65 25.82 -10.82
N LEU A 328 4.73 24.92 -10.46
CA LEU A 328 5.03 23.77 -9.59
C LEU A 328 6.07 22.79 -10.19
N LYS A 329 6.37 22.91 -11.49
CA LYS A 329 7.39 22.11 -12.20
C LYS A 329 8.65 22.90 -12.52
N SER A 330 8.75 24.13 -12.03
CA SER A 330 9.84 25.03 -12.37
C SER A 330 10.96 24.97 -11.34
N LYS A 331 12.18 25.31 -11.76
CA LYS A 331 13.35 25.35 -10.87
C LYS A 331 13.20 26.40 -9.78
N GLU A 332 12.45 27.47 -10.04
CA GLU A 332 12.16 28.52 -9.06
C GLU A 332 11.27 28.02 -7.93
N PHE A 333 10.31 27.15 -8.23
CA PHE A 333 9.50 26.50 -7.19
C PHE A 333 10.33 25.49 -6.40
N GLU A 334 11.17 24.69 -7.06
CA GLU A 334 12.11 23.78 -6.38
C GLU A 334 13.03 24.55 -5.41
N ALA A 335 13.65 25.65 -5.86
CA ALA A 335 14.49 26.50 -5.03
C ALA A 335 13.74 27.16 -3.86
N PHE A 336 12.47 27.51 -4.07
CA PHE A 336 11.61 27.97 -2.97
C PHE A 336 11.38 26.84 -1.95
N VAL A 337 11.02 25.64 -2.39
CA VAL A 337 10.79 24.51 -1.50
C VAL A 337 12.03 24.19 -0.68
N GLU A 338 13.23 24.29 -1.26
CA GLU A 338 14.50 24.08 -0.51
C GLU A 338 14.76 25.11 0.59
N THR A 339 14.18 26.30 0.48
CA THR A 339 14.39 27.43 1.41
C THR A 339 13.13 27.78 2.22
N ALA A 340 12.07 26.99 2.07
CA ALA A 340 10.78 27.28 2.67
C ALA A 340 10.82 27.15 4.20
N PRO A 341 9.99 27.91 4.93
CA PRO A 341 9.87 27.74 6.37
C PRO A 341 9.42 26.30 6.74
N PRO A 342 9.83 25.78 7.91
CA PRO A 342 9.40 24.45 8.39
C PRO A 342 7.89 24.24 8.38
N ASP A 343 7.11 25.29 8.62
CA ASP A 343 5.65 25.26 8.59
C ASP A 343 5.09 24.96 7.19
N PHE A 344 5.73 25.46 6.13
CA PHE A 344 5.33 25.16 4.76
C PHE A 344 5.62 23.69 4.40
N HIS A 345 6.76 23.16 4.86
CA HIS A 345 7.06 21.73 4.72
C HIS A 345 6.06 20.85 5.45
N LEU A 346 5.65 21.25 6.66
CA LEU A 346 4.60 20.58 7.39
C LEU A 346 3.29 20.60 6.61
N ASP A 347 2.84 21.77 6.15
CA ASP A 347 1.60 21.91 5.39
C ASP A 347 1.61 21.04 4.12
N SER A 348 2.71 21.06 3.36
CA SER A 348 2.90 20.20 2.18
C SER A 348 2.83 18.72 2.54
N THR A 349 3.53 18.29 3.60
CA THR A 349 3.47 16.91 4.09
C THR A 349 2.05 16.52 4.49
N ILE A 350 1.33 17.37 5.23
CA ILE A 350 -0.05 17.07 5.64
C ILE A 350 -0.99 17.05 4.45
N MET A 351 -0.82 17.91 3.43
CA MET A 351 -1.60 17.79 2.19
C MET A 351 -1.40 16.43 1.54
N HIS A 352 -0.15 16.01 1.38
CA HIS A 352 0.15 14.72 0.77
C HIS A 352 -0.44 13.58 1.58
N LEU A 353 -0.27 13.58 2.90
CA LEU A 353 -0.88 12.56 3.78
C LEU A 353 -2.42 12.60 3.75
N ALA A 354 -3.04 13.78 3.66
CA ALA A 354 -4.49 13.93 3.55
C ALA A 354 -5.03 13.39 2.22
N THR A 355 -4.27 13.45 1.12
CA THR A 355 -4.69 12.80 -0.14
C THR A 355 -4.82 11.28 -0.03
N PHE A 356 -4.21 10.67 0.99
CA PHE A 356 -4.36 9.24 1.30
C PHE A 356 -5.51 8.97 2.26
N LYS A 357 -5.85 9.96 3.10
CA LYS A 357 -7.05 9.93 3.93
C LYS A 357 -8.32 10.03 3.08
N ASP A 358 -8.30 10.87 2.05
CA ASP A 358 -9.40 11.04 1.09
C ASP A 358 -9.59 9.85 0.14
N ASP A 359 -8.76 8.81 0.26
CA ASP A 359 -8.98 7.55 -0.42
C ASP A 359 -10.13 6.82 0.30
N ARG A 360 -11.38 7.15 -0.04
CA ARG A 360 -12.58 6.38 0.39
C ARG A 360 -12.39 4.87 0.20
N GLN A 361 -11.59 4.49 -0.80
CA GLN A 361 -11.16 3.12 -1.04
C GLN A 361 -10.46 2.52 0.17
N LEU A 362 -9.75 3.27 1.02
CA LEU A 362 -9.02 2.74 2.16
C LEU A 362 -9.95 2.36 3.33
N GLN A 363 -11.02 3.14 3.52
CA GLN A 363 -12.08 2.80 4.48
C GLN A 363 -12.95 1.66 3.92
N GLU A 364 -13.34 1.71 2.65
CA GLU A 364 -14.05 0.62 1.96
C GLU A 364 -13.21 -0.68 1.99
N THR A 365 -11.91 -0.61 1.66
CA THR A 365 -10.97 -1.74 1.71
C THR A 365 -10.80 -2.27 3.13
N LYS A 366 -10.85 -1.41 4.15
CA LYS A 366 -10.84 -1.86 5.55
C LYS A 366 -12.15 -2.57 5.90
N ASP A 367 -13.28 -2.05 5.45
CA ASP A 367 -14.58 -2.63 5.70
C ASP A 367 -14.72 -3.97 4.94
N ASP A 368 -14.26 -4.07 3.70
CA ASP A 368 -14.11 -5.29 2.91
C ASP A 368 -13.20 -6.31 3.61
N TYR A 369 -12.06 -5.87 4.16
CA TYR A 369 -11.18 -6.75 4.95
C TYR A 369 -11.90 -7.30 6.17
N LEU A 370 -12.62 -6.45 6.90
CA LEU A 370 -13.36 -6.87 8.09
C LEU A 370 -14.52 -7.78 7.71
N GLU A 371 -15.19 -7.55 6.59
CA GLU A 371 -16.23 -8.42 6.04
C GLU A 371 -15.65 -9.78 5.64
N GLU A 372 -14.59 -9.83 4.84
CA GLU A 372 -13.92 -11.08 4.46
C GLU A 372 -13.34 -11.83 5.67
N LEU A 373 -12.78 -11.11 6.64
CA LEU A 373 -12.27 -11.70 7.88
C LEU A 373 -13.41 -12.21 8.76
N THR A 374 -14.52 -11.49 8.85
CA THR A 374 -15.71 -11.96 9.58
C THR A 374 -16.29 -13.19 8.88
N ALA A 375 -16.34 -13.21 7.55
CA ALA A 375 -16.71 -14.39 6.77
C ALA A 375 -15.77 -15.58 7.04
N SER A 376 -14.48 -15.33 7.32
CA SER A 376 -13.54 -16.39 7.72
C SER A 376 -13.84 -17.03 9.08
N THR A 377 -14.81 -16.52 9.84
CA THR A 377 -15.31 -17.15 11.07
C THR A 377 -16.45 -18.15 10.80
N ASP A 378 -16.99 -18.15 9.59
CA ASP A 378 -17.93 -19.14 9.08
C ASP A 378 -17.17 -20.31 8.45
N PHE A 379 -17.55 -21.53 8.84
CA PHE A 379 -16.98 -22.76 8.31
C PHE A 379 -17.19 -22.90 6.79
N SER A 380 -18.28 -22.37 6.25
CA SER A 380 -18.57 -22.42 4.82
C SER A 380 -17.47 -21.74 3.98
N PHE A 381 -16.81 -20.73 4.55
CA PHE A 381 -15.75 -19.96 3.89
C PHE A 381 -14.45 -20.75 3.72
N VAL A 382 -14.22 -21.78 4.56
CA VAL A 382 -13.02 -22.64 4.50
C VAL A 382 -12.85 -23.29 3.13
N PHE A 383 -13.95 -23.68 2.49
CA PHE A 383 -13.92 -24.34 1.17
C PHE A 383 -13.82 -23.34 0.00
N ARG A 384 -14.08 -22.05 0.25
CA ARG A 384 -14.06 -21.00 -0.77
C ARG A 384 -12.71 -20.30 -0.83
N GLU A 385 -12.05 -20.08 0.31
CA GLU A 385 -10.79 -19.36 0.38
C GLU A 385 -9.60 -20.32 0.54
N SER A 386 -8.75 -20.36 -0.49
CA SER A 386 -7.60 -21.28 -0.61
C SER A 386 -6.57 -21.18 0.52
N LEU A 387 -6.32 -19.99 1.06
CA LEU A 387 -5.39 -19.80 2.18
C LEU A 387 -6.00 -20.35 3.46
N LEU A 388 -7.26 -20.01 3.78
CA LEU A 388 -7.95 -20.54 4.95
C LEU A 388 -8.03 -22.07 4.89
N SER A 389 -8.39 -22.64 3.74
CA SER A 389 -8.38 -24.09 3.47
C SER A 389 -7.01 -24.72 3.82
N ALA A 390 -5.92 -24.15 3.31
CA ALA A 390 -4.58 -24.68 3.54
C ALA A 390 -4.18 -24.66 5.03
N TYR A 391 -4.52 -23.60 5.76
CA TYR A 391 -4.26 -23.48 7.20
C TYR A 391 -5.14 -24.43 8.02
N TYR A 392 -6.42 -24.54 7.67
CA TYR A 392 -7.33 -25.46 8.35
C TYR A 392 -6.92 -26.91 8.14
N ARG A 393 -6.59 -27.32 6.92
CA ARG A 393 -6.03 -28.65 6.63
C ARG A 393 -4.73 -28.93 7.38
N ARG A 394 -3.85 -27.92 7.52
CA ARG A 394 -2.65 -28.06 8.34
C ARG A 394 -3.00 -28.34 9.80
N TYR A 395 -4.00 -27.67 10.34
CA TYR A 395 -4.51 -27.94 11.68
C TYR A 395 -5.09 -29.36 11.79
N LEU A 396 -5.94 -29.77 10.86
CA LEU A 396 -6.54 -31.11 10.85
C LEU A 396 -5.49 -32.24 10.77
N ARG A 397 -4.37 -32.01 10.07
CA ARG A 397 -3.24 -32.96 10.09
C ARG A 397 -2.58 -33.10 11.45
N LEU A 398 -2.50 -32.03 12.24
CA LEU A 398 -1.95 -32.08 13.59
C LEU A 398 -2.90 -32.77 14.57
N THR A 399 -4.20 -32.71 14.30
CA THR A 399 -5.25 -33.36 15.10
C THR A 399 -5.70 -34.71 14.52
N PHE A 400 -5.02 -35.20 13.48
CA PHE A 400 -5.28 -36.48 12.82
C PHE A 400 -6.74 -36.67 12.37
N CYS A 401 -7.33 -35.64 11.76
CA CYS A 401 -8.70 -35.67 11.24
C CYS A 401 -8.84 -34.98 9.86
N GLU A 402 -7.79 -35.03 9.02
CA GLU A 402 -7.80 -34.41 7.69
C GLU A 402 -8.73 -35.14 6.70
N GLU A 403 -8.97 -36.44 6.90
CA GLU A 403 -9.87 -37.28 6.10
C GLU A 403 -11.30 -36.73 6.05
N ASN A 404 -11.78 -36.17 7.16
CA ASN A 404 -13.10 -35.54 7.25
C ASN A 404 -13.23 -34.37 6.26
N TYR A 405 -12.17 -33.55 6.13
CA TYR A 405 -12.13 -32.45 5.18
C TYR A 405 -12.08 -32.94 3.73
N PHE A 406 -11.26 -33.95 3.46
CA PHE A 406 -11.14 -34.50 2.10
C PHE A 406 -12.46 -35.08 1.60
N PHE A 407 -13.13 -35.87 2.44
CA PHE A 407 -14.45 -36.40 2.11
C PHE A 407 -15.45 -35.28 1.77
N ALA A 408 -15.56 -34.26 2.64
CA ALA A 408 -16.48 -33.14 2.41
C ALA A 408 -16.14 -32.37 1.12
N GLN A 409 -14.86 -32.11 0.85
CA GLN A 409 -14.42 -31.46 -0.39
C GLN A 409 -14.77 -32.30 -1.63
N GLU A 410 -14.47 -33.61 -1.62
CA GLU A 410 -14.72 -34.49 -2.76
C GLU A 410 -16.21 -34.65 -3.07
N VAL A 411 -17.08 -34.69 -2.05
CA VAL A 411 -18.53 -34.70 -2.24
C VAL A 411 -19.02 -33.38 -2.84
N ARG A 412 -18.51 -32.22 -2.39
CA ARG A 412 -18.86 -30.92 -3.00
C ARG A 412 -18.41 -30.80 -4.43
N ASP A 413 -17.20 -31.26 -4.73
CA ASP A 413 -16.69 -31.28 -6.10
C ASP A 413 -17.55 -32.19 -6.99
N LEU A 414 -18.23 -33.19 -6.41
CA LEU A 414 -19.12 -34.14 -7.12
C LEU A 414 -20.41 -33.44 -7.50
N GLN A 415 -20.99 -32.74 -6.53
CA GLN A 415 -22.20 -31.97 -6.69
C GLN A 415 -22.01 -30.82 -7.69
N ASN A 416 -20.90 -30.09 -7.58
CA ASN A 416 -20.61 -28.92 -8.42
C ASN A 416 -20.20 -29.28 -9.86
N GLY A 417 -19.88 -30.55 -10.13
CA GLY A 417 -19.35 -30.96 -11.44
C GLY A 417 -17.98 -30.35 -11.77
N GLU A 418 -17.22 -29.89 -10.77
CA GLU A 418 -15.85 -29.40 -10.94
C GLU A 418 -14.87 -30.57 -11.18
N HIS A 419 -15.05 -31.28 -12.29
CA HIS A 419 -14.29 -32.48 -12.65
C HIS A 419 -12.83 -32.19 -13.01
N ASN A 420 -12.55 -30.99 -13.57
CA ASN A 420 -11.25 -30.71 -14.21
C ASN A 420 -10.12 -30.34 -13.24
N ARG A 421 -10.41 -29.92 -11.99
CA ARG A 421 -9.37 -29.44 -11.06
C ARG A 421 -8.59 -30.55 -10.37
N LEU A 422 -9.27 -31.59 -9.88
CA LEU A 422 -8.60 -32.71 -9.20
C LEU A 422 -7.85 -33.63 -10.17
N ARG A 423 -8.40 -33.87 -11.38
CA ARG A 423 -7.70 -34.61 -12.45
C ARG A 423 -6.42 -33.89 -12.81
N ALA A 424 -6.46 -32.59 -13.13
CA ALA A 424 -5.26 -31.82 -13.46
C ALA A 424 -4.18 -31.87 -12.37
N TRP A 425 -4.56 -31.82 -11.09
CA TRP A 425 -3.62 -31.91 -9.98
C TRP A 425 -3.03 -33.32 -9.80
N MET A 426 -3.85 -34.37 -9.84
CA MET A 426 -3.39 -35.76 -9.71
C MET A 426 -2.55 -36.21 -10.92
N THR A 427 -2.90 -35.80 -12.14
CA THR A 427 -2.13 -36.10 -13.35
C THR A 427 -0.81 -35.33 -13.37
N ALA A 428 -0.77 -34.09 -12.85
CA ALA A 428 0.48 -33.33 -12.71
C ALA A 428 1.47 -33.98 -11.73
N THR A 429 0.99 -34.71 -10.71
CA THR A 429 1.87 -35.46 -9.79
C THR A 429 2.32 -36.84 -10.32
N LYS A 430 1.67 -37.35 -11.38
CA LYS A 430 2.01 -38.63 -12.03
C LYS A 430 2.57 -38.37 -13.42
N SER A 431 3.69 -37.66 -13.51
CA SER A 431 4.34 -37.28 -14.77
C SER A 431 4.92 -38.50 -15.52
N THR A 432 4.17 -38.99 -16.50
CA THR A 432 4.74 -39.50 -17.76
C THR A 432 3.97 -38.83 -18.91
N PRO A 433 4.63 -38.08 -19.80
CA PRO A 433 3.96 -37.35 -20.86
C PRO A 433 3.45 -38.34 -21.91
N ARG A 434 2.15 -38.60 -21.92
CA ARG A 434 1.49 -39.34 -22.99
C ARG A 434 0.98 -38.33 -24.01
N VAL A 435 1.54 -38.37 -25.22
CA VAL A 435 1.01 -37.67 -26.38
C VAL A 435 -0.38 -38.26 -26.65
N VAL A 436 -1.44 -37.47 -26.47
CA VAL A 436 -2.82 -37.89 -26.73
C VAL A 436 -3.29 -37.15 -27.97
N GLU A 437 -3.54 -37.91 -29.04
CA GLU A 437 -4.25 -37.47 -30.23
C GLU A 437 -5.73 -37.24 -29.87
N GLU A 438 -6.24 -36.04 -30.16
CA GLU A 438 -7.61 -35.62 -29.92
C GLU A 438 -8.55 -36.21 -30.99
N ASP A 439 -9.12 -37.39 -30.74
CA ASP A 439 -10.21 -37.94 -31.55
C ASP A 439 -11.56 -37.89 -30.81
N LYS A 440 -12.47 -37.12 -31.42
CA LYS A 440 -13.80 -36.74 -30.92
C LYS A 440 -14.79 -37.91 -30.91
N LYS A 441 -15.11 -38.43 -29.72
CA LYS A 441 -16.38 -39.14 -29.40
C LYS A 441 -16.83 -38.78 -27.99
N GLU A 442 -17.61 -37.70 -27.86
CA GLU A 442 -17.95 -37.07 -26.56
C GLU A 442 -19.29 -37.49 -25.92
N THR A 443 -20.02 -38.48 -26.43
CA THR A 443 -21.44 -38.62 -26.01
C THR A 443 -21.76 -39.56 -24.84
N ASN A 444 -20.80 -40.28 -24.25
CA ASN A 444 -21.07 -41.15 -23.06
C ASN A 444 -20.08 -40.99 -21.88
N SER A 445 -19.07 -40.11 -21.97
CA SER A 445 -17.99 -40.03 -20.97
C SER A 445 -18.46 -39.58 -19.58
N ASP A 446 -19.45 -38.69 -19.49
CA ASP A 446 -19.82 -38.02 -18.24
C ASP A 446 -20.50 -38.95 -17.21
N SER A 447 -21.24 -39.95 -17.71
CA SER A 447 -21.92 -40.93 -16.84
C SER A 447 -20.92 -41.91 -16.23
N ASP A 448 -19.94 -42.37 -17.03
CA ASP A 448 -18.91 -43.29 -16.56
C ASP A 448 -17.97 -42.60 -15.56
N ASP A 449 -17.57 -41.35 -15.82
CA ASP A 449 -16.77 -40.53 -14.90
C ASP A 449 -17.51 -40.28 -13.55
N LEU A 450 -18.84 -40.11 -13.57
CA LEU A 450 -19.65 -39.97 -12.35
C LEU A 450 -19.64 -41.26 -11.53
N ILE A 451 -19.87 -42.40 -12.18
CA ILE A 451 -19.89 -43.72 -11.53
C ILE A 451 -18.54 -44.03 -10.89
N GLU A 452 -17.44 -43.83 -11.64
CA GLU A 452 -16.08 -44.04 -11.13
C GLU A 452 -15.79 -43.19 -9.88
N ARG A 453 -16.22 -41.92 -9.87
CA ARG A 453 -16.06 -41.04 -8.70
C ARG A 453 -16.86 -41.50 -7.50
N CYS A 454 -18.12 -41.87 -7.70
CA CYS A 454 -18.95 -42.34 -6.60
C CYS A 454 -18.36 -43.60 -5.96
N ILE A 455 -17.87 -44.54 -6.79
CA ILE A 455 -17.17 -45.73 -6.31
C ILE A 455 -15.90 -45.33 -5.54
N ALA A 456 -15.08 -44.42 -6.08
CA ALA A 456 -13.85 -43.98 -5.42
C ALA A 456 -14.11 -43.31 -4.06
N ILE A 457 -15.11 -42.43 -3.96
CA ILE A 457 -15.51 -41.79 -2.69
C ILE A 457 -15.98 -42.84 -1.68
N TYR A 458 -16.83 -43.77 -2.12
CA TYR A 458 -17.31 -44.86 -1.28
C TYR A 458 -16.16 -45.73 -0.76
N ASP A 459 -15.27 -46.17 -1.65
CA ASP A 459 -14.16 -47.06 -1.33
C ASP A 459 -13.11 -46.40 -0.43
N ASN A 460 -12.84 -45.10 -0.58
CA ASN A 460 -11.81 -44.42 0.20
C ASN A 460 -12.28 -44.00 1.59
N TYR A 461 -13.53 -43.55 1.71
CA TYR A 461 -14.02 -42.86 2.91
C TYR A 461 -15.14 -43.59 3.65
N ILE A 462 -15.94 -44.43 3.00
CA ILE A 462 -17.15 -45.02 3.61
C ILE A 462 -16.92 -46.46 4.07
N VAL A 463 -16.16 -47.26 3.30
CA VAL A 463 -15.91 -48.68 3.61
C VAL A 463 -15.10 -48.83 4.91
N ASP A 464 -15.54 -49.75 5.77
CA ASP A 464 -14.88 -50.00 7.06
C ASP A 464 -13.44 -50.53 6.89
N GLY A 465 -12.53 -50.06 7.74
CA GLY A 465 -11.13 -50.44 7.76
C GLY A 465 -10.27 -49.74 6.70
N ARG A 466 -10.81 -48.74 6.01
CA ARG A 466 -10.06 -47.94 5.03
C ARG A 466 -9.22 -46.87 5.73
N LYS A 467 -8.12 -46.49 5.09
CA LYS A 467 -7.16 -45.53 5.65
C LYS A 467 -7.78 -44.15 5.94
N TYR A 468 -8.72 -43.73 5.10
CA TYR A 468 -9.40 -42.44 5.22
C TYR A 468 -10.88 -42.63 5.59
N GLU A 469 -11.21 -43.73 6.26
CA GLU A 469 -12.56 -43.98 6.74
C GLU A 469 -13.03 -42.81 7.62
N VAL A 470 -14.16 -42.21 7.26
CA VAL A 470 -14.73 -41.09 8.02
C VAL A 470 -15.68 -41.58 9.09
N ASN A 471 -15.69 -40.87 10.23
CA ASN A 471 -16.54 -41.21 11.37
C ASN A 471 -17.98 -40.69 11.18
N ILE A 472 -18.80 -41.45 10.46
CA ILE A 472 -20.24 -41.18 10.25
C ILE A 472 -21.09 -42.33 10.82
N PRO A 473 -22.38 -42.08 11.17
CA PRO A 473 -23.26 -43.10 11.71
C PRO A 473 -23.37 -44.34 10.81
N SER A 474 -23.41 -45.53 11.41
CA SER A 474 -23.49 -46.80 10.68
C SER A 474 -24.74 -46.91 9.80
N THR A 475 -25.85 -46.30 10.22
CA THR A 475 -27.08 -46.22 9.44
C THR A 475 -26.87 -45.52 8.10
N VAL A 476 -26.10 -44.41 8.09
CA VAL A 476 -25.77 -43.64 6.88
C VAL A 476 -24.82 -44.44 5.99
N LYS A 477 -23.82 -45.12 6.56
CA LYS A 477 -22.92 -46.01 5.81
C LYS A 477 -23.67 -47.14 5.11
N LEU A 478 -24.58 -47.80 5.82
CA LEU A 478 -25.39 -48.90 5.27
C LEU A 478 -26.27 -48.41 4.11
N ALA A 479 -26.94 -47.27 4.27
CA ALA A 479 -27.78 -46.67 3.23
C ALA A 479 -26.98 -46.31 1.96
N ILE A 480 -25.78 -45.75 2.11
CA ILE A 480 -24.88 -45.48 0.97
C ILE A 480 -24.44 -46.80 0.31
N GLY A 481 -24.08 -47.80 1.11
CA GLY A 481 -23.68 -49.12 0.63
C GLY A 481 -24.78 -49.85 -0.15
N GLU A 482 -26.04 -49.71 0.25
CA GLU A 482 -27.20 -50.24 -0.48
C GLU A 482 -27.36 -49.57 -1.85
N LYS A 483 -27.24 -48.24 -1.92
CA LYS A 483 -27.29 -47.48 -3.20
C LYS A 483 -26.16 -47.90 -4.15
N VAL A 484 -24.95 -48.07 -3.64
CA VAL A 484 -23.80 -48.55 -4.44
C VAL A 484 -24.04 -49.96 -4.97
N LYS A 485 -24.59 -50.88 -4.15
CA LYS A 485 -24.93 -52.25 -4.58
C LYS A 485 -26.06 -52.29 -5.62
N ALA A 486 -27.01 -51.36 -5.52
CA ALA A 486 -28.11 -51.21 -6.48
C ALA A 486 -27.69 -50.54 -7.79
N GLY A 487 -26.47 -49.97 -7.87
CA GLY A 487 -26.01 -49.22 -9.04
C GLY A 487 -26.63 -47.83 -9.16
N GLU A 488 -27.17 -47.28 -8.06
CA GLU A 488 -27.86 -45.98 -8.03
C GLU A 488 -26.86 -44.83 -7.83
N PHE A 489 -26.11 -44.49 -8.88
CA PHE A 489 -25.12 -43.41 -8.82
C PHE A 489 -25.71 -42.07 -9.23
N HIS A 490 -25.68 -41.10 -8.33
CA HIS A 490 -26.11 -39.73 -8.60
C HIS A 490 -25.33 -38.73 -7.72
N LYS A 491 -25.23 -37.48 -8.17
CA LYS A 491 -24.44 -36.41 -7.50
C LYS A 491 -24.78 -36.18 -6.02
N GLY A 492 -26.01 -36.47 -5.63
CA GLY A 492 -26.53 -36.28 -4.26
C GLY A 492 -26.44 -37.51 -3.36
N MET A 493 -25.85 -38.64 -3.80
CA MET A 493 -25.93 -39.89 -3.04
C MET A 493 -25.24 -39.84 -1.67
N PHE A 494 -24.27 -38.94 -1.49
CA PHE A 494 -23.52 -38.72 -0.25
C PHE A 494 -24.02 -37.55 0.61
N HIS A 495 -25.15 -36.92 0.25
CA HIS A 495 -25.60 -35.68 0.90
C HIS A 495 -25.76 -35.81 2.43
N GLU A 496 -26.38 -36.89 2.90
CA GLU A 496 -26.57 -37.13 4.34
C GLU A 496 -25.24 -37.29 5.10
N ALA A 497 -24.29 -38.04 4.53
CA ALA A 497 -22.96 -38.18 5.10
C ALA A 497 -22.17 -36.86 5.08
N GLU A 498 -22.30 -36.06 4.02
CA GLU A 498 -21.69 -34.74 3.94
C GLU A 498 -22.22 -33.79 5.02
N VAL A 499 -23.54 -33.80 5.26
CA VAL A 499 -24.18 -32.99 6.31
C VAL A 499 -23.63 -33.34 7.69
N GLU A 500 -23.58 -34.63 8.03
CA GLU A 500 -23.00 -35.05 9.32
C GLU A 500 -21.52 -34.70 9.41
N MET A 501 -20.76 -34.88 8.32
CA MET A 501 -19.33 -34.54 8.34
C MET A 501 -19.09 -33.04 8.50
N CYS A 502 -19.84 -32.21 7.78
CA CYS A 502 -19.77 -30.76 7.90
C CYS A 502 -20.14 -30.32 9.32
N ARG A 503 -21.15 -30.95 9.94
CA ARG A 503 -21.53 -30.69 11.33
C ARG A 503 -20.37 -30.97 12.30
N VAL A 504 -19.69 -32.11 12.16
CA VAL A 504 -18.54 -32.46 13.00
C VAL A 504 -17.38 -31.48 12.78
N LEU A 505 -17.07 -31.16 11.52
CA LEU A 505 -16.01 -30.23 11.19
C LEU A 505 -16.29 -28.83 11.72
N GLU A 506 -17.52 -28.33 11.59
CA GLU A 506 -17.92 -26.98 11.99
C GLU A 506 -17.93 -26.82 13.52
N PHE A 507 -18.67 -27.68 14.22
CA PHE A 507 -18.93 -27.49 15.65
C PHE A 507 -17.81 -27.95 16.56
N ASP A 508 -16.93 -28.85 16.11
CA ASP A 508 -15.81 -29.34 16.92
C ASP A 508 -14.45 -28.87 16.37
N SER A 509 -14.09 -29.31 15.17
CA SER A 509 -12.73 -29.08 14.65
C SER A 509 -12.46 -27.60 14.34
N PHE A 510 -13.41 -26.92 13.71
CA PHE A 510 -13.27 -25.52 13.29
C PHE A 510 -13.36 -24.56 14.48
N ASP A 511 -14.23 -24.84 15.46
CA ASP A 511 -14.28 -24.03 16.69
C ASP A 511 -12.97 -24.08 17.49
N ARG A 512 -12.35 -25.27 17.59
CA ARG A 512 -11.01 -25.42 18.19
C ARG A 512 -9.93 -24.77 17.34
N PHE A 513 -10.01 -24.86 16.01
CA PHE A 513 -9.08 -24.19 15.11
C PHE A 513 -9.05 -22.68 15.32
N LYS A 514 -10.21 -22.02 15.47
CA LYS A 514 -10.31 -20.57 15.74
C LYS A 514 -9.57 -20.14 17.01
N LYS A 515 -9.44 -21.05 17.99
CA LYS A 515 -8.73 -20.86 19.26
C LYS A 515 -7.24 -21.26 19.19
N HIS A 516 -6.81 -21.88 18.10
CA HIS A 516 -5.46 -22.41 17.92
C HIS A 516 -4.53 -21.36 17.30
N TYR A 517 -3.24 -21.38 17.65
CA TYR A 517 -2.25 -20.39 17.18
C TYR A 517 -2.09 -20.34 15.65
N ILE A 518 -2.43 -21.44 14.96
CA ILE A 518 -2.41 -21.51 13.49
C ILE A 518 -3.45 -20.57 12.87
N TYR A 519 -4.61 -20.37 13.52
CA TYR A 519 -5.62 -19.43 13.04
C TYR A 519 -5.17 -17.98 13.21
N ASP A 520 -4.48 -17.65 14.30
CA ASP A 520 -3.85 -16.34 14.46
C ASP A 520 -2.80 -16.07 13.37
N HIS A 521 -2.03 -17.09 13.00
CA HIS A 521 -1.09 -17.00 11.89
C HIS A 521 -1.81 -16.82 10.54
N PHE A 522 -2.95 -17.50 10.34
CA PHE A 522 -3.82 -17.29 9.18
C PHE A 522 -4.29 -15.84 9.11
N LYS A 523 -4.85 -15.26 10.19
CA LYS A 523 -5.35 -13.86 10.19
C LYS A 523 -4.29 -12.86 9.75
N ARG A 524 -3.05 -13.05 10.20
CA ARG A 524 -1.89 -12.22 9.79
C ARG A 524 -1.55 -12.43 8.31
N ALA A 525 -1.45 -13.69 7.86
CA ALA A 525 -1.16 -13.99 6.45
C ALA A 525 -2.28 -13.51 5.51
N PHE A 526 -3.53 -13.61 5.96
CA PHE A 526 -4.71 -13.15 5.24
C PHE A 526 -4.70 -11.63 5.07
N PHE A 527 -4.42 -10.89 6.15
CA PHE A 527 -4.21 -9.45 6.09
C PHE A 527 -3.13 -9.08 5.07
N VAL A 528 -1.95 -9.71 5.12
CA VAL A 528 -0.87 -9.43 4.16
C VAL A 528 -1.30 -9.71 2.71
N LYS A 529 -1.95 -10.84 2.45
CA LYS A 529 -2.46 -11.20 1.11
C LYS A 529 -3.53 -10.23 0.62
N PHE A 530 -4.42 -9.80 1.52
CA PHE A 530 -5.46 -8.81 1.24
C PHE A 530 -4.83 -7.45 0.93
N SER A 531 -3.87 -7.00 1.75
CA SER A 531 -3.13 -5.76 1.51
C SER A 531 -2.37 -5.78 0.18
N GLN A 532 -1.76 -6.91 -0.19
CA GLN A 532 -1.08 -7.07 -1.47
C GLN A 532 -2.04 -6.99 -2.67
N ARG A 533 -3.29 -7.44 -2.54
CA ARG A 533 -4.29 -7.32 -3.62
C ARG A 533 -4.79 -5.89 -3.77
N ASN A 534 -5.04 -5.21 -2.66
CA ASN A 534 -5.78 -3.94 -2.66
C ASN A 534 -4.88 -2.69 -2.62
N PHE A 535 -3.61 -2.81 -2.20
CA PHE A 535 -2.68 -1.67 -2.14
C PHE A 535 -1.58 -1.67 -3.22
N VAL A 536 -1.59 -2.60 -4.17
CA VAL A 536 -0.70 -2.54 -5.35
C VAL A 536 -1.32 -1.61 -6.40
N VAL A 537 -1.08 -0.30 -6.23
CA VAL A 537 -1.36 0.69 -7.27
C VAL A 537 -0.16 0.73 -8.21
N GLY A 538 -0.19 -0.09 -9.25
CA GLY A 538 0.91 -0.10 -10.22
C GLY A 538 0.76 -1.15 -11.30
N ASP A 539 -0.25 -1.01 -12.16
CA ASP A 539 -0.16 -1.39 -13.58
C ASP A 539 -1.40 -0.97 -14.40
N THR A 540 -2.52 -0.62 -13.75
CA THR A 540 -3.78 -0.28 -14.46
C THR A 540 -3.78 1.06 -15.21
N VAL A 541 -2.84 1.98 -14.93
CA VAL A 541 -2.86 3.31 -15.57
C VAL A 541 -2.31 3.31 -17.01
N LYS A 542 -1.65 2.23 -17.48
CA LYS A 542 -1.21 2.17 -18.88
C LYS A 542 -2.37 1.97 -19.88
N GLY A 543 -3.51 1.43 -19.45
CA GLY A 543 -4.64 1.14 -20.36
C GLY A 543 -5.61 2.29 -20.61
N GLU A 544 -5.76 3.23 -19.65
CA GLU A 544 -6.79 4.28 -19.76
C GLU A 544 -6.32 5.56 -20.47
N VAL A 545 -5.01 5.83 -20.50
CA VAL A 545 -4.46 7.00 -21.21
C VAL A 545 -4.51 6.82 -22.73
N GLU A 546 -4.46 5.59 -23.24
CA GLU A 546 -4.58 5.31 -24.68
C GLU A 546 -6.04 5.38 -25.19
N ARG A 547 -7.04 5.16 -24.33
CA ARG A 547 -8.47 5.30 -24.72
C ARG A 547 -8.93 6.76 -24.83
N PHE A 548 -8.34 7.68 -24.06
CA PHE A 548 -8.65 9.11 -24.21
C PHE A 548 -7.89 9.80 -25.34
N SER A 549 -6.81 9.18 -25.84
CA SER A 549 -5.99 9.73 -26.92
C SER A 549 -6.51 9.39 -28.32
N SER A 550 -7.37 8.37 -28.46
CA SER A 550 -7.88 7.87 -29.75
C SER A 550 -9.26 8.41 -30.16
N HIS A 551 -9.90 9.27 -29.35
CA HIS A 551 -11.24 9.83 -29.65
C HIS A 551 -11.27 11.33 -29.99
N ARG A 552 -10.10 11.94 -30.31
CA ARG A 552 -10.04 13.37 -30.69
C ARG A 552 -9.39 13.67 -32.04
N ALA A 553 -9.23 12.67 -32.90
CA ALA A 553 -8.65 12.83 -34.24
C ALA A 553 -9.59 12.30 -35.35
N SER A 554 -10.87 12.71 -35.37
CA SER A 554 -11.74 12.52 -36.54
C SER A 554 -12.93 13.47 -36.53
N SER A 555 -12.69 14.77 -36.71
CA SER A 555 -13.69 15.71 -37.23
C SER A 555 -13.00 17.01 -37.60
N GLY A 556 -12.96 17.32 -38.90
CA GLY A 556 -12.43 18.61 -39.36
C GLY A 556 -11.76 18.59 -40.73
N LYS A 557 -12.43 18.04 -41.75
CA LYS A 557 -12.18 18.45 -43.15
C LYS A 557 -13.50 18.51 -43.92
N ASN A 558 -13.60 19.59 -44.69
CA ASN A 558 -14.57 19.94 -45.73
C ASN A 558 -15.84 20.65 -45.26
N LEU A 559 -15.88 21.97 -45.50
CA LEU A 559 -16.69 22.52 -46.58
C LEU A 559 -16.19 23.93 -46.95
N LEU A 560 -15.64 24.02 -48.15
CA LEU A 560 -15.68 25.22 -49.00
C LEU A 560 -17.09 25.30 -49.59
N GLY A 561 -17.68 26.49 -49.53
CA GLY A 561 -19.00 26.87 -50.02
C GLY A 561 -19.32 28.24 -49.50
#